data_AF-T0PVB4-F1
#
_entry.id   AF-T0PVB4-F1
#
_cell.length_a   1.000
_cell.length_b   1.000
_cell.length_c   1.000
_cell.angle_alpha   90.00
_cell.angle_beta   90.00
_cell.angle_gamma   90.00
#
_symmetry.space_group_name_H-M   'P 1'
#
loop_
_entity.id
_entity.type
_entity.pdbx_description
1 polymer ?
#
loop_
_entity_poly.entity_id
_entity_poly.type
_entity_poly.pdbx_seq_one_letter_code
_entity_poly.pdbx_strand_id
1 'polypeptide(L)'
;MTSLLSLDVHVHPIDPVRGSRVARTLALSTVAGRTLIVLAAPPSKDQPVPPIVDAYDLGDCTRADIVAPTPIAPTLLDLGFATGRQLLLDCHSVNAQMDLLEALRPFVSERNAPDGPVWRQLLAATTTNAAALPPVTHLPSVADVQAHVRGMKRMYDLLQAIPSAPALYETLLDLEAAYVAEHVSLRTAPAPDNFCHTVYQLHPLAFALGTNAPRPTKKSLKMIAGVCPYCHAELPRCTKDSMYLQQCDIRCASCHELFGPETYYKTAHGTTAFNVPLRKTLSACPHKTCRHPIAADAQFRLHILGDVISCAKCKSDLAYETFQIAVFIQEHPTFELLTNKKRAHVTLRIAAPGIPTDGTWATFISEVQARIADVADTACKDGVYFFRQLIHRALVLVQVNAVGAFSIDLVQAMYRQLDFVQKVCPNVEYWLNDDVLATSLVRYRQFIEAVRTKKAGEMLVPTIDIDLAWHTHMTMPPEYIRCSSKAVGFVMDHDDTVAGPSLTTAFAATRGLWSSTHGAAYSQYNSKDFGLFAAKDVRFAHALSQLADDATVVLSLIGTPVFDHRTRVNASHGDALMQASGIYTTKGPVTQGDNNVDTGCALGGCGETGLMKLLGIKHKVR
;
A
#
# COMPACT_ATOMS: atom_id res chain seq x y z
N MET A 1 27.83 -15.55 6.87
CA MET A 1 27.60 -16.76 7.68
C MET A 1 26.38 -16.48 8.54
N THR A 2 25.33 -17.27 8.41
CA THR A 2 24.10 -17.09 9.21
C THR A 2 24.27 -17.84 10.52
N SER A 3 24.38 -17.11 11.63
CA SER A 3 24.44 -17.71 12.97
C SER A 3 23.02 -17.72 13.54
N LEU A 4 22.45 -18.91 13.72
CA LEU A 4 21.13 -19.09 14.34
C LEU A 4 21.29 -19.11 15.86
N LEU A 5 20.58 -18.20 16.55
CA LEU A 5 20.54 -18.12 18.01
C LEU A 5 19.06 -18.11 18.44
N SER A 6 18.52 -19.25 18.86
CA SER A 6 17.14 -19.27 19.37
C SER A 6 17.07 -18.63 20.76
N LEU A 7 16.49 -17.44 20.86
CA LEU A 7 16.22 -16.71 22.10
C LEU A 7 14.73 -16.40 22.20
N ASP A 8 14.19 -16.26 23.41
CA ASP A 8 12.81 -15.77 23.57
C ASP A 8 12.83 -14.24 23.47
N VAL A 9 11.97 -13.69 22.60
CA VAL A 9 11.98 -12.26 22.27
C VAL A 9 10.68 -11.61 22.70
N HIS A 10 10.78 -10.54 23.48
CA HIS A 10 9.66 -9.70 23.88
C HIS A 10 9.72 -8.36 23.14
N VAL A 11 8.86 -8.18 22.14
CA VAL A 11 8.71 -6.88 21.46
C VAL A 11 7.68 -6.06 22.25
N HIS A 12 8.15 -5.09 23.05
CA HIS A 12 7.27 -4.20 23.81
C HIS A 12 6.99 -2.88 23.04
N PRO A 13 5.74 -2.41 22.94
CA PRO A 13 5.47 -1.01 22.67
C PRO A 13 5.61 -0.16 23.95
N ILE A 14 5.69 1.16 23.78
CA ILE A 14 5.89 2.21 24.81
C ILE A 14 4.73 2.29 25.85
N ASP A 15 3.74 1.39 25.88
CA ASP A 15 2.68 1.39 26.91
C ASP A 15 2.31 -0.02 27.43
N PRO A 16 2.02 -0.21 28.74
CA PRO A 16 1.92 -1.51 29.36
C PRO A 16 0.49 -2.05 29.28
N VAL A 17 0.17 -2.77 28.21
CA VAL A 17 -1.03 -3.63 28.17
C VAL A 17 -0.61 -5.10 28.11
N ARG A 18 -1.20 -5.87 29.02
CA ARG A 18 -0.90 -7.26 29.37
C ARG A 18 -0.86 -8.21 28.15
N GLY A 19 0.19 -9.05 28.13
CA GLY A 19 0.13 -10.41 27.60
C GLY A 19 0.68 -10.62 26.20
N SER A 20 1.97 -10.89 26.08
CA SER A 20 2.53 -11.64 24.94
C SER A 20 3.82 -12.34 25.37
N ARG A 21 3.70 -13.63 25.75
CA ARG A 21 4.79 -14.58 25.55
C ARG A 21 4.56 -15.18 24.16
N VAL A 22 5.36 -14.79 23.18
CA VAL A 22 5.42 -15.50 21.90
C VAL A 22 6.90 -15.71 21.61
N ALA A 23 7.36 -16.95 21.78
CA ALA A 23 8.69 -17.36 21.35
C ALA A 23 8.83 -17.05 19.86
N ARG A 24 9.71 -16.11 19.50
CA ARG A 24 10.11 -15.81 18.12
C ARG A 24 11.54 -16.28 17.96
N THR A 25 11.83 -17.03 16.91
CA THR A 25 13.21 -17.47 16.65
C THR A 25 14.01 -16.24 16.19
N LEU A 26 15.15 -15.99 16.84
CA LEU A 26 16.09 -14.93 16.47
C LEU A 26 17.18 -15.53 15.57
N ALA A 27 17.56 -14.82 14.51
CA ALA A 27 18.71 -15.20 13.69
C ALA A 27 19.55 -13.97 13.37
N LEU A 28 20.87 -14.13 13.42
CA LEU A 28 21.82 -13.14 12.90
C LEU A 28 22.14 -13.49 11.46
N SER A 29 21.78 -12.60 10.54
CA SER A 29 22.05 -12.76 9.12
C SER A 29 22.86 -11.59 8.61
N THR A 30 23.90 -11.87 7.82
CA THR A 30 24.63 -10.83 7.10
C THR A 30 24.13 -10.77 5.67
N VAL A 31 23.50 -9.67 5.26
CA VAL A 31 23.01 -9.46 3.91
C VAL A 31 23.56 -8.14 3.36
N ALA A 32 24.18 -8.20 2.18
CA ALA A 32 24.81 -7.04 1.53
C ALA A 32 25.77 -6.26 2.45
N GLY A 33 26.54 -6.97 3.28
CA GLY A 33 27.48 -6.37 4.24
C GLY A 33 26.84 -5.80 5.51
N ARG A 34 25.51 -5.80 5.63
CA ARG A 34 24.78 -5.38 6.84
C ARG A 34 24.48 -6.58 7.72
N THR A 35 24.57 -6.41 9.04
CA THR A 35 24.23 -7.48 9.99
C THR A 35 22.84 -7.20 10.55
N LEU A 36 21.92 -8.11 10.29
CA LEU A 36 20.52 -7.99 10.67
C LEU A 36 20.20 -8.97 11.78
N ILE A 37 19.44 -8.51 12.75
CA ILE A 37 18.63 -9.34 13.63
C ILE A 37 17.31 -9.63 12.92
N VAL A 38 17.02 -10.91 12.69
CA VAL A 38 15.78 -11.36 12.05
C VAL A 38 14.91 -12.06 13.10
N LEU A 39 13.67 -11.61 13.24
CA LEU A 39 12.65 -12.26 14.06
C LEU A 39 11.75 -13.11 13.18
N ALA A 40 11.65 -14.40 13.47
CA ALA A 40 10.77 -15.32 12.77
C ALA A 40 9.77 -15.97 13.74
N ALA A 41 8.63 -16.41 13.21
CA ALA A 41 7.72 -17.27 13.96
C ALA A 41 8.42 -18.58 14.40
N PRO A 42 7.91 -19.30 15.40
CA PRO A 42 8.43 -20.63 15.71
C PRO A 42 8.08 -21.59 14.55
N PRO A 43 8.98 -22.52 14.17
CA PRO A 43 8.70 -23.51 13.14
C PRO A 43 7.51 -24.40 13.54
N SER A 44 6.63 -24.72 12.59
CA SER A 44 5.50 -25.62 12.80
C SER A 44 5.65 -26.91 11.97
N LYS A 45 4.91 -27.97 12.32
CA LYS A 45 4.95 -29.24 11.56
C LYS A 45 4.58 -29.06 10.08
N ASP A 46 3.72 -28.09 9.79
CA ASP A 46 3.20 -27.82 8.45
C ASP A 46 4.01 -26.75 7.69
N GLN A 47 4.91 -26.04 8.37
CA GLN A 47 5.80 -25.03 7.78
C GLN A 47 7.22 -25.14 8.37
N PRO A 48 8.14 -25.84 7.68
CA PRO A 48 9.51 -26.03 8.17
C PRO A 48 10.36 -24.76 8.09
N VAL A 49 9.97 -23.78 7.25
CA VAL A 49 10.61 -22.45 7.18
C VAL A 49 9.67 -21.43 7.80
N PRO A 50 10.00 -20.86 8.96
CA PRO A 50 9.14 -19.89 9.61
C PRO A 50 9.12 -18.55 8.86
N PRO A 51 7.96 -17.87 8.76
CA PRO A 51 7.89 -16.54 8.17
C PRO A 51 8.67 -15.52 9.01
N ILE A 52 9.29 -14.57 8.32
CA ILE A 52 9.95 -13.43 8.95
C ILE A 52 8.87 -12.44 9.41
N VAL A 53 8.95 -12.05 10.67
CA VAL A 53 8.00 -11.17 11.34
C VAL A 53 8.53 -9.74 11.43
N ASP A 54 9.81 -9.57 11.73
CA ASP A 54 10.46 -8.26 11.80
C ASP A 54 11.97 -8.42 11.55
N ALA A 55 12.65 -7.32 11.19
CA ALA A 55 14.10 -7.28 11.10
C ALA A 55 14.66 -5.94 11.57
N TYR A 56 15.83 -6.00 12.19
CA TYR A 56 16.52 -4.84 12.75
C TYR A 56 17.95 -4.82 12.25
N ASP A 57 18.39 -3.69 11.70
CA ASP A 57 19.80 -3.51 11.39
C ASP A 57 20.61 -3.21 12.66
N LEU A 58 21.59 -4.06 12.95
CA LEU A 58 22.48 -3.85 14.08
C LEU A 58 23.38 -2.63 13.92
N GLY A 59 23.64 -2.17 12.70
CA GLY A 59 24.38 -0.93 12.52
C GLY A 59 23.59 0.34 12.92
N ASP A 60 22.28 0.23 13.16
CA ASP A 60 21.46 1.28 13.77
C ASP A 60 21.34 1.12 15.30
N CYS A 61 21.96 0.11 15.89
CA CYS A 61 21.95 -0.11 17.33
C CYS A 61 22.84 0.93 18.03
N THR A 62 22.22 1.75 18.87
CA THR A 62 22.91 2.83 19.61
C THR A 62 23.25 2.43 21.04
N ARG A 63 22.61 1.37 21.55
CA ARG A 63 22.73 0.95 22.94
C ARG A 63 22.40 -0.53 23.09
N ALA A 64 23.13 -1.21 23.95
CA ALA A 64 22.82 -2.56 24.41
C ALA A 64 23.03 -2.62 25.92
N ASP A 65 21.94 -2.59 26.68
CA ASP A 65 21.97 -2.50 28.14
C ASP A 65 21.37 -3.74 28.79
N ILE A 66 21.97 -4.18 29.89
CA ILE A 66 21.33 -5.14 30.79
C ILE A 66 20.25 -4.40 31.57
N VAL A 67 19.01 -4.90 31.51
CA VAL A 67 17.88 -4.33 32.25
C VAL A 67 17.46 -5.22 33.41
N ALA A 68 16.76 -4.62 34.38
CA ALA A 68 16.32 -5.33 35.57
C ALA A 68 15.44 -6.55 35.21
N PRO A 69 15.62 -7.70 35.87
CA PRO A 69 14.85 -8.90 35.59
C PRO A 69 13.35 -8.68 35.89
N THR A 70 12.50 -9.34 35.12
CA THR A 70 11.05 -9.39 35.38
C THR A 70 10.67 -10.76 35.98
N PRO A 71 9.50 -10.90 36.64
CA PRO A 71 9.05 -12.19 37.17
C PRO A 71 8.94 -13.32 36.13
N ILE A 72 8.93 -12.97 34.85
CA ILE A 72 8.76 -13.91 33.73
C ILE A 72 10.01 -14.05 32.84
N ALA A 73 11.01 -13.18 32.99
CA ALA A 73 12.25 -13.17 32.22
C ALA A 73 13.42 -12.69 33.12
N PRO A 74 14.24 -13.61 33.67
CA PRO A 74 15.26 -13.30 34.68
C PRO A 74 16.56 -12.72 34.10
N THR A 75 16.73 -12.73 32.78
CA THR A 75 17.98 -12.36 32.10
C THR A 75 17.67 -11.57 30.83
N LEU A 76 17.44 -10.26 30.97
CA LEU A 76 16.98 -9.40 29.88
C LEU A 76 18.09 -8.48 29.34
N LEU A 77 18.22 -8.43 28.02
CA LEU A 77 19.05 -7.47 27.30
C LEU A 77 18.14 -6.52 26.49
N ASP A 78 18.33 -5.20 26.63
CA ASP A 78 17.63 -4.17 25.86
C ASP A 78 18.54 -3.62 24.76
N LEU A 79 18.14 -3.82 23.51
CA LEU A 79 18.79 -3.19 22.37
C LEU A 79 18.02 -1.95 21.95
N GLY A 80 18.63 -0.78 22.13
CA GLY A 80 18.13 0.50 21.66
C GLY A 80 18.63 0.81 20.25
N PHE A 81 17.74 1.31 19.39
CA PHE A 81 18.06 1.69 18.01
C PHE A 81 17.88 3.19 17.82
N ALA A 82 18.62 3.77 16.86
CA ALA A 82 18.51 5.19 16.47
C ALA A 82 17.09 5.58 16.04
N THR A 83 16.28 4.61 15.62
CA THR A 83 14.86 4.76 15.34
C THR A 83 14.00 4.98 16.59
N GLY A 84 14.56 4.95 17.80
CA GLY A 84 13.81 5.03 19.06
C GLY A 84 13.12 3.72 19.44
N ARG A 85 13.36 2.64 18.70
CA ARG A 85 12.89 1.29 19.05
C ARG A 85 13.76 0.64 20.11
N GLN A 86 13.13 -0.28 20.84
CA GLN A 86 13.77 -1.16 21.79
C GLN A 86 13.42 -2.61 21.47
N LEU A 87 14.39 -3.50 21.60
CA LEU A 87 14.21 -4.95 21.48
C LEU A 87 14.67 -5.59 22.79
N LEU A 88 13.73 -6.18 23.52
CA LEU A 88 14.00 -6.87 24.78
C LEU A 88 14.17 -8.37 24.52
N LEU A 89 15.38 -8.87 24.80
CA LEU A 89 15.80 -10.25 24.57
C LEU A 89 15.92 -10.99 25.90
N ASP A 90 15.16 -12.08 26.07
CA ASP A 90 15.38 -13.01 27.19
C ASP A 90 16.48 -14.01 26.81
N CYS A 91 17.61 -13.87 27.49
CA CYS A 91 18.83 -14.62 27.23
C CYS A 91 18.85 -16.00 27.93
N HIS A 92 17.83 -16.32 28.74
CA HIS A 92 17.68 -17.57 29.53
C HIS A 92 18.78 -17.88 30.56
N SER A 93 19.95 -17.25 30.47
CA SER A 93 21.06 -17.37 31.42
C SER A 93 21.96 -16.14 31.38
N VAL A 94 22.64 -15.86 32.50
CA VAL A 94 23.60 -14.75 32.60
C VAL A 94 24.78 -14.95 31.64
N ASN A 95 25.24 -16.18 31.44
CA ASN A 95 26.34 -16.46 30.52
C ASN A 95 25.97 -16.11 29.07
N ALA A 96 24.81 -16.59 28.59
CA ALA A 96 24.33 -16.26 27.26
C ALA A 96 24.06 -14.75 27.08
N GLN A 97 23.60 -14.07 28.14
CA GLN A 97 23.45 -12.61 28.14
C GLN A 97 24.78 -11.88 27.94
N MET A 98 25.84 -12.33 28.63
CA MET A 98 27.18 -11.74 28.49
C MET A 98 27.82 -12.06 27.14
N ASP A 99 27.69 -13.31 26.68
CA ASP A 99 28.19 -13.74 25.36
C ASP A 99 27.53 -12.94 24.24
N LEU A 100 26.20 -12.72 24.33
CA LEU A 100 25.46 -11.92 23.36
C LEU A 100 25.86 -10.45 23.43
N LEU A 101 26.00 -9.88 24.63
CA LEU A 101 26.45 -8.49 24.79
C LEU A 101 27.85 -8.29 24.19
N GLU A 102 28.76 -9.24 24.38
CA GLU A 102 30.09 -9.21 23.78
C GLU A 102 30.05 -9.37 22.26
N ALA A 103 29.21 -10.25 21.74
CA ALA A 103 28.99 -10.42 20.30
C ALA A 103 28.36 -9.18 19.64
N LEU A 104 27.54 -8.43 20.37
CA LEU A 104 26.90 -7.20 19.89
C LEU A 104 27.79 -5.96 20.02
N ARG A 105 28.78 -5.98 20.92
CA ARG A 105 29.69 -4.85 21.17
C ARG A 105 30.29 -4.21 19.90
N PRO A 106 30.69 -4.96 18.85
CA PRO A 106 31.22 -4.35 17.62
C PRO A 106 30.19 -3.53 16.82
N PHE A 107 28.89 -3.79 17.02
CA PHE A 107 27.81 -3.13 16.31
C PHE A 107 27.20 -1.97 17.10
N VAL A 108 27.33 -2.00 18.43
CA VAL A 108 26.82 -0.95 19.32
C VAL A 108 27.82 0.21 19.32
N SER A 109 27.39 1.35 18.80
CA SER A 109 28.17 2.59 18.85
C SER A 109 27.33 3.71 19.44
N GLU A 110 27.93 4.52 20.33
CA GLU A 110 27.33 5.81 20.71
C GLU A 110 27.25 6.66 19.44
N ARG A 111 26.08 6.71 18.81
CA ARG A 111 25.88 7.58 17.66
C ARG A 111 25.77 9.02 18.14
N ASN A 112 26.80 9.79 17.84
CA ASN A 112 26.67 11.24 17.79
C ASN A 112 25.70 11.62 16.67
N ALA A 113 24.99 12.73 16.84
CA ALA A 113 24.19 13.30 15.76
C ALA A 113 25.07 13.46 14.51
N PRO A 114 24.53 13.21 13.30
CA PRO A 114 25.25 13.49 12.06
C PRO A 114 25.85 14.90 12.07
N ASP A 115 27.10 15.02 11.63
CA ASP A 115 27.82 16.28 11.48
C ASP A 115 28.75 16.18 10.25
N GLY A 116 29.35 17.29 9.84
CA GLY A 116 30.22 17.41 8.69
C GLY A 116 29.78 18.51 7.73
N PRO A 117 30.63 18.83 6.74
CA PRO A 117 30.35 19.91 5.78
C PRO A 117 29.09 19.64 4.95
N VAL A 118 28.94 18.41 4.45
CA VAL A 118 27.75 18.02 3.66
C VAL A 118 26.49 18.03 4.52
N TRP A 119 26.53 17.48 5.73
CA TRP A 119 25.38 17.51 6.63
C TRP A 119 24.95 18.95 6.95
N ARG A 120 25.88 19.83 7.31
CA ARG A 120 25.60 21.26 7.54
C ARG A 120 25.05 21.95 6.30
N GLN A 121 25.54 21.62 5.11
CA GLN A 121 25.00 22.12 3.84
C GLN A 121 23.55 21.67 3.62
N LEU A 122 23.25 20.39 3.86
CA LEU A 122 21.90 19.83 3.74
C LEU A 122 20.91 20.51 4.68
N LEU A 123 21.32 20.75 5.94
CA LEU A 123 20.49 21.45 6.92
C LEU A 123 20.33 22.94 6.60
N ALA A 124 21.38 23.63 6.13
CA ALA A 124 21.26 25.03 5.73
C ALA A 124 20.22 25.21 4.61
N ALA A 125 20.09 24.24 3.71
CA ALA A 125 19.13 24.24 2.61
C ALA A 125 17.67 24.01 3.04
N THR A 126 17.39 23.64 4.29
CA THR A 126 16.01 23.44 4.79
C THR A 126 15.32 24.75 5.15
N THR A 127 16.02 25.89 5.16
CA THR A 127 15.42 27.19 5.49
C THR A 127 14.39 27.62 4.44
N THR A 128 13.11 27.52 4.78
CA THR A 128 12.02 28.01 3.92
C THR A 128 11.30 29.16 4.63
N ASN A 129 11.13 30.28 3.93
CA ASN A 129 10.30 31.36 4.43
C ASN A 129 8.85 30.88 4.50
N ALA A 130 8.32 30.75 5.72
CA ALA A 130 6.90 30.58 5.95
C ALA A 130 6.19 31.88 5.54
N ALA A 131 5.79 32.00 4.28
CA ALA A 131 4.81 32.99 3.89
C ALA A 131 3.55 32.81 4.75
N ALA A 132 2.81 33.90 5.00
CA ALA A 132 1.57 33.84 5.75
C ALA A 132 0.51 33.03 4.98
N LEU A 133 0.50 31.70 5.16
CA LEU A 133 -0.49 30.80 4.58
C LEU A 133 -1.77 30.84 5.42
N PRO A 134 -2.96 30.71 4.81
CA PRO A 134 -4.19 30.52 5.56
C PRO A 134 -4.10 29.31 6.50
N PRO A 135 -4.68 29.35 7.71
CA PRO A 135 -4.58 28.28 8.69
C PRO A 135 -5.22 26.99 8.16
N VAL A 136 -4.37 26.00 7.88
CA VAL A 136 -4.79 24.62 7.64
C VAL A 136 -4.72 23.88 8.97
N THR A 137 -5.84 23.31 9.39
CA THR A 137 -6.01 22.60 10.67
C THR A 137 -5.98 21.09 10.44
N HIS A 138 -5.59 20.33 11.47
CA HIS A 138 -5.51 18.85 11.43
C HIS A 138 -4.36 18.28 10.59
N LEU A 139 -3.27 19.04 10.43
CA LEU A 139 -2.04 18.54 9.81
C LEU A 139 -1.25 17.64 10.78
N PRO A 140 -0.42 16.72 10.26
CA PRO A 140 0.49 15.93 11.09
C PRO A 140 1.56 16.81 11.74
N SER A 141 2.07 16.36 12.88
CA SER A 141 3.23 16.93 13.57
C SER A 141 4.55 16.30 13.10
N VAL A 142 5.68 16.90 13.47
CA VAL A 142 7.01 16.31 13.22
C VAL A 142 7.11 14.91 13.83
N ALA A 143 6.58 14.71 15.04
CA ALA A 143 6.58 13.42 15.72
C ALA A 143 5.79 12.36 14.94
N ASP A 144 4.66 12.73 14.32
CA ASP A 144 3.86 11.83 13.49
C ASP A 144 4.66 11.39 12.25
N VAL A 145 5.34 12.34 11.57
CA VAL A 145 6.15 12.01 10.39
C VAL A 145 7.35 11.14 10.79
N GLN A 146 8.02 11.41 11.91
CA GLN A 146 9.08 10.55 12.41
C GLN A 146 8.58 9.14 12.73
N ALA A 147 7.40 9.00 13.34
CA ALA A 147 6.80 7.69 13.61
C ALA A 147 6.53 6.91 12.31
N HIS A 148 6.03 7.61 11.27
CA HIS A 148 5.80 7.03 9.95
C HIS A 148 7.11 6.60 9.26
N VAL A 149 8.14 7.45 9.28
CA VAL A 149 9.50 7.15 8.75
C VAL A 149 10.10 5.94 9.45
N ARG A 150 9.99 5.85 10.79
CA ARG A 150 10.40 4.66 11.55
C ARG A 150 9.63 3.42 11.12
N GLY A 151 8.35 3.56 10.78
CA GLY A 151 7.53 2.50 10.16
C GLY A 151 8.09 1.97 8.87
N MET A 152 8.38 2.87 7.93
CA MET A 152 8.98 2.52 6.66
C MET A 152 10.36 1.88 6.83
N LYS A 153 11.18 2.38 7.76
CA LYS A 153 12.52 1.82 8.03
C LYS A 153 12.48 0.35 8.43
N ARG A 154 11.45 -0.10 9.14
CA ARG A 154 11.27 -1.52 9.47
C ARG A 154 11.06 -2.37 8.24
N MET A 155 10.17 -1.92 7.36
CA MET A 155 9.95 -2.60 6.10
C MET A 155 11.21 -2.60 5.25
N TYR A 156 11.97 -1.51 5.25
CA TYR A 156 13.26 -1.43 4.57
C TYR A 156 14.27 -2.45 5.10
N ASP A 157 14.37 -2.64 6.42
CA ASP A 157 15.27 -3.63 7.03
C ASP A 157 14.76 -5.05 6.83
N LEU A 158 13.45 -5.28 6.92
CA LEU A 158 12.81 -6.55 6.61
C LEU A 158 13.12 -7.01 5.19
N LEU A 159 13.07 -6.10 4.20
CA LEU A 159 13.43 -6.39 2.82
C LEU A 159 14.86 -6.92 2.69
N GLN A 160 15.80 -6.43 3.51
CA GLN A 160 17.18 -6.93 3.48
C GLN A 160 17.29 -8.37 3.99
N ALA A 161 16.36 -8.84 4.82
CA ALA A 161 16.37 -10.21 5.33
C ALA A 161 15.67 -11.22 4.39
N ILE A 162 14.87 -10.75 3.42
CA ILE A 162 14.06 -11.60 2.55
C ILE A 162 14.89 -12.15 1.38
N PRO A 163 15.05 -13.47 1.22
CA PRO A 163 16.06 -14.02 0.31
C PRO A 163 15.71 -13.93 -1.19
N SER A 164 14.43 -13.78 -1.56
CA SER A 164 13.98 -13.84 -2.96
C SER A 164 12.63 -13.15 -3.17
N ALA A 165 12.29 -12.83 -4.43
CA ALA A 165 11.00 -12.21 -4.76
C ALA A 165 9.78 -13.09 -4.41
N PRO A 166 9.79 -14.43 -4.63
CA PRO A 166 8.72 -15.29 -4.12
C PRO A 166 8.62 -15.29 -2.58
N ALA A 167 9.74 -15.20 -1.85
CA ALA A 167 9.71 -15.09 -0.40
C ALA A 167 9.13 -13.74 0.07
N LEU A 168 9.42 -12.65 -0.66
CA LEU A 168 8.79 -11.35 -0.43
C LEU A 168 7.27 -11.45 -0.62
N TYR A 169 6.83 -12.08 -1.70
CA TYR A 169 5.42 -12.29 -1.97
C TYR A 169 4.70 -13.04 -0.85
N GLU A 170 5.25 -14.16 -0.38
CA GLU A 170 4.72 -14.90 0.77
C GLU A 170 4.70 -14.05 2.05
N THR A 171 5.74 -13.25 2.29
CA THR A 171 5.80 -12.34 3.46
C THR A 171 4.68 -11.31 3.40
N LEU A 172 4.44 -10.68 2.25
CA LEU A 172 3.36 -9.70 2.07
C LEU A 172 1.97 -10.35 2.15
N LEU A 173 1.82 -11.59 1.66
CA LEU A 173 0.61 -12.38 1.85
C LEU A 173 0.33 -12.69 3.33
N ASP A 174 1.36 -12.98 4.11
CA ASP A 174 1.21 -13.23 5.56
C ASP A 174 0.88 -11.94 6.32
N LEU A 175 1.46 -10.79 5.94
CA LEU A 175 1.06 -9.48 6.48
C LEU A 175 -0.40 -9.14 6.16
N GLU A 176 -0.85 -9.42 4.94
CA GLU A 176 -2.26 -9.25 4.56
C GLU A 176 -3.17 -10.19 5.36
N ALA A 177 -2.82 -11.47 5.49
CA ALA A 177 -3.60 -12.44 6.24
C ALA A 177 -3.73 -12.08 7.73
N ALA A 178 -2.63 -11.63 8.35
CA ALA A 178 -2.64 -11.13 9.72
C ALA A 178 -3.55 -9.89 9.85
N TYR A 179 -3.47 -8.97 8.90
CA TYR A 179 -4.35 -7.81 8.89
C TYR A 179 -5.83 -8.20 8.73
N VAL A 180 -6.19 -9.12 7.83
CA VAL A 180 -7.58 -9.61 7.69
C VAL A 180 -8.14 -10.10 9.02
N ALA A 181 -7.34 -10.80 9.83
CA ALA A 181 -7.77 -11.32 11.12
C ALA A 181 -8.08 -10.21 12.16
N GLU A 182 -7.38 -9.07 12.09
CA GLU A 182 -7.40 -8.04 13.14
C GLU A 182 -7.94 -6.68 12.68
N HIS A 183 -8.24 -6.51 11.40
CA HIS A 183 -8.51 -5.19 10.80
C HIS A 183 -9.67 -4.46 11.47
N VAL A 184 -10.68 -5.17 11.98
CA VAL A 184 -11.82 -4.55 12.68
C VAL A 184 -11.37 -3.85 13.97
N SER A 185 -10.53 -4.49 14.78
CA SER A 185 -9.97 -3.89 16.00
C SER A 185 -8.99 -2.77 15.69
N LEU A 186 -8.18 -2.93 14.63
CA LEU A 186 -7.16 -1.95 14.25
C LEU A 186 -7.75 -0.64 13.73
N ARG A 187 -8.98 -0.64 13.16
CA ARG A 187 -9.71 0.58 12.77
C ARG A 187 -9.87 1.59 13.93
N THR A 188 -9.93 1.09 15.16
CA THR A 188 -10.13 1.90 16.36
C THR A 188 -8.87 2.04 17.21
N ALA A 189 -7.79 1.33 16.85
CA ALA A 189 -6.53 1.41 17.56
C ALA A 189 -5.79 2.70 17.17
N PRO A 190 -5.22 3.44 18.14
CA PRO A 190 -4.37 4.58 17.82
C PRO A 190 -3.05 4.09 17.20
N ALA A 191 -2.74 4.61 16.00
CA ALA A 191 -1.46 4.41 15.30
C ALA A 191 -0.93 2.96 15.31
N PRO A 192 -1.71 1.99 14.78
CA PRO A 192 -1.29 0.59 14.80
C PRO A 192 -0.01 0.43 13.97
N ASP A 193 0.99 -0.20 14.58
CA ASP A 193 2.21 -0.62 13.90
C ASP A 193 1.92 -1.83 13.01
N ASN A 194 1.28 -1.58 11.85
CA ASN A 194 0.93 -2.60 10.88
C ASN A 194 1.05 -2.02 9.46
N PHE A 195 2.03 -2.51 8.70
CA PHE A 195 2.33 -2.00 7.36
C PHE A 195 1.13 -2.11 6.41
N CYS A 196 0.41 -3.23 6.43
CA CYS A 196 -0.76 -3.45 5.59
C CYS A 196 -1.89 -2.45 5.91
N HIS A 197 -2.13 -2.18 7.20
CA HIS A 197 -3.08 -1.15 7.64
C HIS A 197 -2.66 0.25 7.18
N THR A 198 -1.39 0.61 7.41
CA THR A 198 -0.82 1.88 6.96
C THR A 198 -1.01 2.06 5.46
N VAL A 199 -0.64 1.07 4.64
CA VAL A 199 -0.81 1.10 3.19
C VAL A 199 -2.26 1.26 2.79
N TYR A 200 -3.20 0.57 3.44
CA TYR A 200 -4.61 0.74 3.13
C TYR A 200 -5.10 2.18 3.37
N GLN A 201 -4.62 2.83 4.44
CA GLN A 201 -4.94 4.24 4.74
C GLN A 201 -4.37 5.22 3.70
N LEU A 202 -3.27 4.88 3.02
CA LEU A 202 -2.72 5.67 1.90
C LEU A 202 -3.63 5.68 0.67
N HIS A 203 -4.70 4.88 0.65
CA HIS A 203 -5.76 4.91 -0.36
C HIS A 203 -7.07 5.40 0.27
N PRO A 204 -7.21 6.70 0.56
CA PRO A 204 -8.23 7.23 1.48
C PRO A 204 -9.67 6.94 1.02
N LEU A 205 -9.95 6.97 -0.29
CA LEU A 205 -11.26 6.63 -0.83
C LEU A 205 -11.54 5.12 -0.75
N ALA A 206 -10.57 4.28 -1.11
CA ALA A 206 -10.70 2.82 -0.97
C ALA A 206 -10.87 2.40 0.50
N PHE A 207 -10.09 3.01 1.40
CA PHE A 207 -10.19 2.82 2.85
C PHE A 207 -11.58 3.19 3.35
N ALA A 208 -12.10 4.36 2.97
CA ALA A 208 -13.45 4.79 3.34
C ALA A 208 -14.50 3.81 2.79
N LEU A 209 -14.39 3.37 1.53
CA LEU A 209 -15.31 2.42 0.92
C LEU A 209 -15.40 1.11 1.73
N GLY A 210 -14.27 0.55 2.19
CA GLY A 210 -14.27 -0.70 2.95
C GLY A 210 -14.44 -0.57 4.47
N THR A 211 -14.42 0.65 5.04
CA THR A 211 -14.47 0.85 6.50
C THR A 211 -15.63 1.72 6.99
N ASN A 212 -16.33 2.43 6.10
CA ASN A 212 -17.50 3.20 6.45
C ASN A 212 -18.54 2.34 7.16
N ALA A 213 -19.04 2.85 8.29
CA ALA A 213 -20.21 2.26 8.91
C ALA A 213 -21.43 2.50 8.01
N PRO A 214 -22.30 1.50 7.77
CA PRO A 214 -23.50 1.71 6.97
C PRO A 214 -24.50 2.71 7.58
N ARG A 215 -24.43 2.86 8.91
CA ARG A 215 -25.20 3.83 9.69
C ARG A 215 -24.28 4.70 10.55
N PRO A 216 -23.56 5.66 9.95
CA PRO A 216 -22.63 6.51 10.68
C PRO A 216 -23.39 7.53 11.53
N THR A 217 -22.85 7.89 12.69
CA THR A 217 -23.40 8.99 13.49
C THR A 217 -23.22 10.33 12.77
N LYS A 218 -24.04 11.34 13.09
CA LYS A 218 -23.89 12.71 12.53
C LYS A 218 -22.49 13.30 12.77
N LYS A 219 -21.82 12.93 13.87
CA LYS A 219 -20.44 13.35 14.16
C LYS A 219 -19.45 12.62 13.24
N SER A 220 -19.59 11.30 13.11
CA SER A 220 -18.74 10.46 12.24
C SER A 220 -18.90 10.80 10.76
N LEU A 221 -20.09 11.21 10.32
CA LEU A 221 -20.38 11.57 8.93
C LEU A 221 -19.49 12.70 8.38
N LYS A 222 -19.02 13.61 9.25
CA LYS A 222 -18.09 14.68 8.89
C LYS A 222 -16.64 14.22 8.72
N MET A 223 -16.33 13.00 9.18
CA MET A 223 -14.99 12.41 9.22
C MET A 223 -14.85 11.25 8.24
N ILE A 224 -15.86 10.99 7.41
CA ILE A 224 -15.85 9.95 6.39
C ILE A 224 -16.10 10.53 5.00
N ALA A 225 -15.45 9.93 4.01
CA ALA A 225 -15.71 10.17 2.59
C ALA A 225 -16.85 9.27 2.12
N GLY A 226 -17.76 9.80 1.30
CA GLY A 226 -18.72 8.97 0.58
C GLY A 226 -18.08 8.51 -0.72
N VAL A 227 -18.17 7.24 -1.05
CA VAL A 227 -17.45 6.69 -2.21
C VAL A 227 -18.39 5.81 -3.02
N CYS A 228 -18.37 5.98 -4.34
CA CYS A 228 -19.15 5.13 -5.22
C CYS A 228 -18.50 3.74 -5.35
N PRO A 229 -19.20 2.64 -5.05
CA PRO A 229 -18.60 1.29 -5.11
C PRO A 229 -18.30 0.81 -6.54
N TYR A 230 -18.84 1.48 -7.57
CA TYR A 230 -18.70 1.10 -8.98
C TYR A 230 -17.59 1.85 -9.71
N CYS A 231 -17.37 3.12 -9.39
CA CYS A 231 -16.36 3.95 -10.06
C CYS A 231 -15.35 4.59 -9.11
N HIS A 232 -15.46 4.30 -7.82
CA HIS A 232 -14.62 4.79 -6.73
C HIS A 232 -14.52 6.32 -6.59
N ALA A 233 -15.34 7.06 -7.35
CA ALA A 233 -15.43 8.51 -7.23
C ALA A 233 -15.99 8.93 -5.86
N GLU A 234 -15.42 10.00 -5.31
CA GLU A 234 -15.95 10.66 -4.12
C GLU A 234 -17.35 11.21 -4.41
N LEU A 235 -18.28 11.00 -3.47
CA LEU A 235 -19.62 11.55 -3.52
C LEU A 235 -19.63 13.02 -3.09
N PRO A 236 -20.38 13.88 -3.80
CA PRO A 236 -20.66 15.22 -3.32
C PRO A 236 -21.24 15.19 -1.91
N ARG A 237 -20.85 16.15 -1.07
CA ARG A 237 -21.22 16.17 0.36
C ARG A 237 -22.74 16.07 0.59
N CYS A 238 -23.55 16.81 -0.16
CA CYS A 238 -25.01 16.76 -0.01
C CYS A 238 -25.58 15.38 -0.37
N THR A 239 -25.06 14.76 -1.43
CA THR A 239 -25.46 13.41 -1.87
C THR A 239 -25.07 12.36 -0.83
N LYS A 240 -23.83 12.41 -0.33
CA LYS A 240 -23.35 11.56 0.77
C LYS A 240 -24.22 11.71 2.02
N ASP A 241 -24.45 12.95 2.47
CA ASP A 241 -25.19 13.22 3.68
C ASP A 241 -26.65 12.75 3.55
N SER A 242 -27.27 12.94 2.38
CA SER A 242 -28.60 12.41 2.08
C SER A 242 -28.63 10.89 2.14
N MET A 243 -27.69 10.21 1.48
CA MET A 243 -27.60 8.75 1.43
C MET A 243 -27.54 8.15 2.83
N TYR A 244 -26.60 8.60 3.67
CA TYR A 244 -26.41 8.03 5.01
C TYR A 244 -27.48 8.46 6.02
N LEU A 245 -27.93 9.73 6.00
CA LEU A 245 -28.91 10.21 7.00
C LEU A 245 -30.33 9.71 6.71
N GLN A 246 -30.70 9.59 5.44
CA GLN A 246 -32.03 9.13 5.04
C GLN A 246 -32.07 7.62 4.77
N GLN A 247 -30.91 6.95 4.79
CA GLN A 247 -30.79 5.51 4.51
C GLN A 247 -31.43 5.15 3.17
N CYS A 248 -31.13 5.95 2.13
CA CYS A 248 -31.75 5.83 0.82
C CYS A 248 -30.72 5.60 -0.28
N ASP A 249 -31.18 5.02 -1.40
CA ASP A 249 -30.38 4.89 -2.60
C ASP A 249 -30.19 6.26 -3.28
N ILE A 250 -28.99 6.49 -3.78
CA ILE A 250 -28.60 7.65 -4.57
C ILE A 250 -28.14 7.21 -5.96
N ARG A 251 -28.09 8.17 -6.89
CA ARG A 251 -27.46 8.00 -8.19
C ARG A 251 -26.08 8.66 -8.17
N CYS A 252 -25.04 7.92 -8.55
CA CYS A 252 -23.70 8.48 -8.71
C CYS A 252 -23.70 9.59 -9.78
N ALA A 253 -23.04 10.72 -9.51
CA ALA A 253 -22.89 11.79 -10.49
C ALA A 253 -21.93 11.41 -11.64
N SER A 254 -20.97 10.53 -11.37
CA SER A 254 -19.91 10.16 -12.32
C SER A 254 -20.29 8.98 -13.22
N CYS A 255 -20.72 7.85 -12.64
CA CYS A 255 -21.06 6.64 -13.40
C CYS A 255 -22.57 6.39 -13.55
N HIS A 256 -23.42 7.21 -12.91
CA HIS A 256 -24.88 7.08 -12.93
C HIS A 256 -25.47 5.78 -12.35
N GLU A 257 -24.65 4.93 -11.75
CA GLU A 257 -25.14 3.75 -11.04
C GLU A 257 -25.89 4.13 -9.76
N LEU A 258 -26.93 3.36 -9.46
CA LEU A 258 -27.71 3.49 -8.22
C LEU A 258 -27.05 2.69 -7.10
N PHE A 259 -27.02 3.23 -5.89
CA PHE A 259 -26.54 2.51 -4.71
C PHE A 259 -26.93 3.21 -3.41
N GLY A 260 -26.97 2.46 -2.31
CA GLY A 260 -27.25 2.96 -0.97
C GLY A 260 -26.11 2.70 0.02
N PRO A 261 -26.30 3.05 1.30
CA PRO A 261 -25.28 2.91 2.35
C PRO A 261 -24.72 1.49 2.55
N GLU A 262 -25.54 0.47 2.26
CA GLU A 262 -25.16 -0.94 2.40
C GLU A 262 -24.53 -1.50 1.12
N THR A 263 -24.50 -0.71 0.03
CA THR A 263 -24.02 -1.17 -1.28
C THR A 263 -22.50 -1.10 -1.35
N TYR A 264 -21.87 -2.15 -0.87
CA TYR A 264 -20.49 -2.51 -1.17
C TYR A 264 -20.47 -4.02 -1.17
N TYR A 265 -20.12 -4.70 -2.26
CA TYR A 265 -20.41 -6.15 -2.37
C TYR A 265 -19.82 -6.99 -1.23
N LYS A 266 -18.71 -6.56 -0.61
CA LYS A 266 -18.13 -7.25 0.55
C LYS A 266 -18.95 -7.10 1.84
N THR A 267 -19.92 -6.18 1.89
CA THR A 267 -20.87 -5.99 2.99
C THR A 267 -22.34 -6.20 2.56
N ALA A 268 -22.65 -6.05 1.27
CA ALA A 268 -24.01 -5.99 0.71
C ALA A 268 -24.78 -7.31 0.83
N HIS A 269 -24.09 -8.41 1.10
CA HIS A 269 -24.65 -9.75 1.14
C HIS A 269 -24.69 -10.35 2.57
N GLY A 270 -24.29 -9.59 3.60
CA GLY A 270 -24.25 -10.08 4.99
C GLY A 270 -23.32 -11.29 5.21
N THR A 271 -22.43 -11.55 4.25
CA THR A 271 -21.53 -12.71 4.21
C THR A 271 -20.15 -12.33 4.71
N THR A 272 -19.52 -13.26 5.42
CA THR A 272 -18.12 -13.17 5.82
C THR A 272 -17.17 -13.79 4.79
N ALA A 273 -17.70 -14.25 3.63
CA ALA A 273 -16.91 -14.93 2.60
C ALA A 273 -15.82 -14.07 1.99
N PHE A 274 -15.92 -12.75 2.14
CA PHE A 274 -14.88 -11.82 1.73
C PHE A 274 -13.80 -11.62 2.78
N ASN A 275 -14.01 -11.96 4.06
CA ASN A 275 -12.98 -11.91 5.09
C ASN A 275 -12.00 -13.10 4.95
N VAL A 276 -11.56 -13.37 3.72
CA VAL A 276 -10.65 -14.44 3.34
C VAL A 276 -9.37 -13.80 2.81
N PRO A 277 -8.22 -14.08 3.44
CA PRO A 277 -6.93 -13.60 2.96
C PRO A 277 -6.66 -13.99 1.51
N LEU A 278 -5.92 -13.16 0.79
CA LEU A 278 -5.53 -13.40 -0.60
C LEU A 278 -4.78 -14.73 -0.73
N ARG A 279 -3.92 -15.06 0.24
CA ARG A 279 -3.18 -16.33 0.24
C ARG A 279 -4.09 -17.56 0.18
N LYS A 280 -5.23 -17.51 0.86
CA LYS A 280 -6.22 -18.59 0.83
C LYS A 280 -7.01 -18.57 -0.47
N THR A 281 -7.36 -17.37 -0.96
CA THR A 281 -8.13 -17.21 -2.19
C THR A 281 -7.36 -17.69 -3.42
N LEU A 282 -6.05 -17.45 -3.49
CA LEU A 282 -5.19 -17.79 -4.62
C LEU A 282 -4.52 -19.17 -4.50
N SER A 283 -4.65 -19.85 -3.35
CA SER A 283 -3.98 -21.12 -3.07
C SER A 283 -4.42 -22.33 -3.90
N ALA A 284 -5.55 -22.26 -4.60
CA ALA A 284 -6.11 -23.39 -5.31
C ALA A 284 -6.87 -22.97 -6.56
N CYS A 285 -6.90 -23.86 -7.56
CA CYS A 285 -7.66 -23.66 -8.79
C CYS A 285 -9.14 -23.32 -8.47
N PRO A 286 -9.66 -22.19 -8.95
CA PRO A 286 -11.00 -21.73 -8.61
C PRO A 286 -12.12 -22.56 -9.25
N HIS A 287 -11.81 -23.40 -10.24
CA HIS A 287 -12.75 -24.34 -10.83
C HIS A 287 -13.28 -25.30 -9.75
N LYS A 288 -14.60 -25.26 -9.52
CA LYS A 288 -15.29 -25.95 -8.41
C LYS A 288 -14.97 -27.45 -8.32
N THR A 289 -14.81 -28.12 -9.45
CA THR A 289 -14.50 -29.56 -9.55
C THR A 289 -13.00 -29.88 -9.49
N CYS A 290 -12.13 -28.88 -9.68
CA CYS A 290 -10.69 -29.08 -9.73
C CYS A 290 -10.05 -28.93 -8.34
N ARG A 291 -10.13 -27.71 -7.78
CA ARG A 291 -9.54 -27.28 -6.49
C ARG A 291 -8.07 -27.72 -6.28
N HIS A 292 -7.33 -27.95 -7.36
CA HIS A 292 -5.94 -28.37 -7.26
C HIS A 292 -5.09 -27.24 -6.66
N PRO A 293 -4.20 -27.52 -5.68
CA PRO A 293 -3.32 -26.51 -5.10
C PRO A 293 -2.47 -25.81 -6.17
N ILE A 294 -2.23 -24.51 -5.98
CA ILE A 294 -1.36 -23.70 -6.83
C ILE A 294 -0.10 -23.40 -6.04
N ALA A 295 1.06 -23.73 -6.61
CA ALA A 295 2.35 -23.47 -5.96
C ALA A 295 2.61 -21.97 -5.78
N ALA A 296 3.32 -21.59 -4.71
CA ALA A 296 3.65 -20.20 -4.36
C ALA A 296 4.23 -19.40 -5.53
N ASP A 297 5.19 -19.98 -6.27
CA ASP A 297 5.80 -19.35 -7.45
C ASP A 297 4.76 -19.04 -8.55
N ALA A 298 3.84 -19.96 -8.81
CA ALA A 298 2.79 -19.76 -9.80
C ALA A 298 1.77 -18.71 -9.32
N GLN A 299 1.47 -18.65 -8.02
CA GLN A 299 0.64 -17.58 -7.44
C GLN A 299 1.31 -16.22 -7.60
N PHE A 300 2.62 -16.11 -7.30
CA PHE A 300 3.40 -14.89 -7.48
C PHE A 300 3.37 -14.39 -8.92
N ARG A 301 3.65 -15.28 -9.88
CA ARG A 301 3.60 -14.95 -11.31
C ARG A 301 2.23 -14.46 -11.75
N LEU A 302 1.16 -15.18 -11.37
CA LEU A 302 -0.21 -14.81 -11.73
C LEU A 302 -0.63 -13.47 -11.11
N HIS A 303 -0.31 -13.27 -9.84
CA HIS A 303 -0.84 -12.15 -9.06
C HIS A 303 -0.01 -10.88 -9.21
N ILE A 304 1.32 -10.99 -9.21
CA ILE A 304 2.23 -9.84 -9.21
C ILE A 304 2.73 -9.52 -10.62
N LEU A 305 3.11 -10.54 -11.39
CA LEU A 305 3.61 -10.34 -12.76
C LEU A 305 2.48 -10.28 -13.80
N GLY A 306 1.25 -10.62 -13.42
CA GLY A 306 0.09 -10.62 -14.30
C GLY A 306 0.10 -11.76 -15.34
N ASP A 307 0.89 -12.82 -15.10
CA ASP A 307 0.98 -13.95 -16.00
C ASP A 307 -0.31 -14.77 -16.03
N VAL A 308 -0.56 -15.41 -17.17
CA VAL A 308 -1.52 -16.52 -17.27
C VAL A 308 -0.77 -17.81 -16.96
N ILE A 309 -1.26 -18.59 -15.98
CA ILE A 309 -0.71 -19.90 -15.62
C ILE A 309 -1.69 -21.01 -15.98
N SER A 310 -1.21 -22.18 -16.37
CA SER A 310 -2.08 -23.34 -16.63
C SER A 310 -2.19 -24.25 -15.41
N CYS A 311 -3.41 -24.63 -15.03
CA CYS A 311 -3.65 -25.51 -13.89
C CYS A 311 -3.05 -26.91 -14.13
N ALA A 312 -2.22 -27.39 -13.21
CA ALA A 312 -1.56 -28.69 -13.36
C ALA A 312 -2.53 -29.89 -13.50
N LYS A 313 -3.73 -29.81 -12.90
CA LYS A 313 -4.76 -30.86 -12.93
C LYS A 313 -5.74 -30.71 -14.10
N CYS A 314 -6.51 -29.62 -14.16
CA CYS A 314 -7.58 -29.47 -15.16
C CYS A 314 -7.12 -28.85 -16.48
N LYS A 315 -5.87 -28.38 -16.56
CA LYS A 315 -5.28 -27.73 -17.75
C LYS A 315 -5.95 -26.42 -18.20
N SER A 316 -6.99 -25.95 -17.49
CA SER A 316 -7.53 -24.61 -17.69
C SER A 316 -6.48 -23.54 -17.42
N ASP A 317 -6.55 -22.46 -18.17
CA ASP A 317 -5.77 -21.25 -17.93
C ASP A 317 -6.37 -20.47 -16.75
N LEU A 318 -5.48 -19.91 -15.94
CA LEU A 318 -5.79 -19.14 -14.75
C LEU A 318 -5.09 -17.79 -14.88
N ALA A 319 -5.86 -16.73 -14.72
CA ALA A 319 -5.42 -15.36 -14.56
C ALA A 319 -6.07 -14.76 -13.30
N TYR A 320 -5.67 -13.56 -12.88
CA TYR A 320 -6.31 -12.88 -11.75
C TYR A 320 -7.84 -12.74 -11.93
N GLU A 321 -8.28 -12.41 -13.15
CA GLU A 321 -9.70 -12.32 -13.49
C GLU A 321 -10.46 -13.65 -13.32
N THR A 322 -9.79 -14.81 -13.45
CA THR A 322 -10.41 -16.12 -13.22
C THR A 322 -10.91 -16.26 -11.78
N PHE A 323 -10.19 -15.68 -10.82
CA PHE A 323 -10.60 -15.65 -9.42
C PHE A 323 -11.74 -14.65 -9.19
N GLN A 324 -11.76 -13.52 -9.90
CA GLN A 324 -12.90 -12.59 -9.86
C GLN A 324 -14.18 -13.25 -10.40
N ILE A 325 -14.10 -14.02 -11.51
CA ILE A 325 -15.24 -14.79 -12.04
C ILE A 325 -15.73 -15.80 -10.99
N ALA A 326 -14.81 -16.47 -10.30
CA ALA A 326 -15.17 -17.41 -9.24
C ALA A 326 -15.93 -16.74 -8.09
N VAL A 327 -15.48 -15.55 -7.67
CA VAL A 327 -16.18 -14.72 -6.69
C VAL A 327 -17.56 -14.33 -7.20
N PHE A 328 -17.68 -13.88 -8.45
CA PHE A 328 -18.98 -13.53 -9.04
C PHE A 328 -19.97 -14.71 -9.04
N ILE A 329 -19.52 -15.90 -9.44
CA ILE A 329 -20.38 -17.11 -9.44
C ILE A 329 -20.81 -17.49 -8.02
N GLN A 330 -19.92 -17.33 -7.03
CA GLN A 330 -20.23 -17.63 -5.64
C GLN A 330 -21.32 -16.71 -5.07
N GLU A 331 -21.22 -15.41 -5.37
CA GLU A 331 -22.11 -14.38 -4.80
C GLU A 331 -23.40 -14.21 -5.60
N HIS A 332 -23.36 -14.55 -6.89
CA HIS A 332 -24.49 -14.49 -7.80
C HIS A 332 -24.70 -15.80 -8.55
N PRO A 333 -24.98 -16.92 -7.85
CA PRO A 333 -25.14 -18.23 -8.49
C PRO A 333 -26.34 -18.28 -9.44
N THR A 334 -27.35 -17.45 -9.16
CA THR A 334 -28.54 -17.29 -9.99
C THR A 334 -29.00 -15.83 -9.98
N PHE A 335 -29.54 -15.38 -11.10
CA PHE A 335 -30.21 -14.09 -11.22
C PHE A 335 -31.70 -14.31 -11.45
N GLU A 336 -32.53 -13.56 -10.75
CA GLU A 336 -33.98 -13.61 -10.85
C GLU A 336 -34.56 -12.19 -10.92
N LEU A 337 -35.56 -11.98 -11.77
CA LEU A 337 -36.31 -10.73 -11.85
C LEU A 337 -37.78 -11.00 -12.17
N LEU A 338 -38.67 -10.54 -11.28
CA LEU A 338 -40.10 -10.53 -11.54
C LEU A 338 -40.45 -9.44 -12.54
N THR A 339 -41.11 -9.82 -13.63
CA THR A 339 -41.52 -8.95 -14.73
C THR A 339 -42.87 -9.42 -15.28
N ASN A 340 -43.23 -9.01 -16.50
CA ASN A 340 -44.46 -9.40 -17.15
C ASN A 340 -44.27 -9.76 -18.63
N LYS A 341 -45.20 -10.55 -19.17
CA LYS A 341 -45.37 -10.80 -20.61
C LYS A 341 -46.86 -10.79 -20.93
N LYS A 342 -47.28 -9.96 -21.89
CA LYS A 342 -48.70 -9.85 -22.30
C LYS A 342 -49.68 -9.73 -21.11
N ARG A 343 -49.32 -8.93 -20.10
CA ARG A 343 -50.07 -8.70 -18.83
C ARG A 343 -50.09 -9.85 -17.82
N ALA A 344 -49.41 -10.97 -18.07
CA ALA A 344 -49.15 -12.01 -17.07
C ALA A 344 -47.80 -11.78 -16.38
N HIS A 345 -47.70 -12.06 -15.08
CA HIS A 345 -46.42 -12.05 -14.37
C HIS A 345 -45.55 -13.22 -14.80
N VAL A 346 -44.27 -12.94 -15.05
CA VAL A 346 -43.25 -13.93 -15.41
C VAL A 346 -41.98 -13.61 -14.63
N THR A 347 -41.24 -14.62 -14.19
CA THR A 347 -39.92 -14.45 -13.58
C THR A 347 -38.87 -14.81 -14.61
N LEU A 348 -38.01 -13.85 -14.98
CA LEU A 348 -36.77 -14.15 -15.69
C LEU A 348 -35.80 -14.78 -14.71
N ARG A 349 -35.20 -15.92 -15.08
CA ARG A 349 -34.21 -16.62 -14.25
C ARG A 349 -33.12 -17.23 -15.10
N ILE A 350 -31.86 -16.98 -14.74
CA ILE A 350 -30.71 -17.70 -15.28
C ILE A 350 -29.78 -18.13 -14.14
N ALA A 351 -29.09 -19.24 -14.33
CA ALA A 351 -27.93 -19.59 -13.50
C ALA A 351 -26.67 -18.94 -14.08
N ALA A 352 -25.75 -18.52 -13.21
CA ALA A 352 -24.42 -18.10 -13.66
C ALA A 352 -23.73 -19.25 -14.42
N PRO A 353 -22.98 -18.96 -15.51
CA PRO A 353 -22.16 -19.96 -16.17
C PRO A 353 -21.04 -20.52 -15.29
N GLY A 354 -20.40 -21.57 -15.77
CA GLY A 354 -19.16 -22.06 -15.14
C GLY A 354 -18.00 -21.09 -15.40
N ILE A 355 -16.88 -21.31 -14.72
CA ILE A 355 -15.64 -20.61 -15.07
C ILE A 355 -15.17 -21.13 -16.45
N PRO A 356 -14.92 -20.26 -17.43
CA PRO A 356 -14.39 -20.64 -18.73
C PRO A 356 -13.01 -21.30 -18.64
N THR A 357 -12.68 -22.16 -19.59
CA THR A 357 -11.38 -22.86 -19.64
C THR A 357 -10.19 -21.95 -19.91
N ASP A 358 -10.41 -20.82 -20.60
CA ASP A 358 -9.41 -19.76 -20.81
C ASP A 358 -9.37 -18.78 -19.63
N GLY A 359 -10.30 -18.91 -18.68
CA GLY A 359 -10.35 -18.12 -17.46
C GLY A 359 -10.71 -16.64 -17.62
N THR A 360 -11.20 -16.21 -18.79
CA THR A 360 -11.39 -14.79 -19.11
C THR A 360 -12.80 -14.25 -18.89
N TRP A 361 -12.92 -12.96 -18.54
CA TRP A 361 -14.22 -12.28 -18.46
C TRP A 361 -14.92 -12.22 -19.81
N ALA A 362 -14.17 -12.10 -20.91
CA ALA A 362 -14.72 -12.00 -22.26
C ALA A 362 -15.54 -13.25 -22.62
N THR A 363 -15.00 -14.43 -22.36
CA THR A 363 -15.69 -15.70 -22.60
C THR A 363 -16.86 -15.87 -21.64
N PHE A 364 -16.67 -15.58 -20.35
CA PHE A 364 -17.74 -15.68 -19.34
C PHE A 364 -18.94 -14.79 -19.67
N ILE A 365 -18.70 -13.52 -20.04
CA ILE A 365 -19.74 -12.57 -20.42
C ILE A 365 -20.50 -13.06 -21.66
N SER A 366 -19.80 -13.64 -22.65
CA SER A 366 -20.44 -14.20 -23.84
C SER A 366 -21.41 -15.33 -23.48
N GLU A 367 -21.03 -16.20 -22.53
CA GLU A 367 -21.92 -17.27 -22.03
C GLU A 367 -23.12 -16.72 -21.24
N VAL A 368 -22.91 -15.69 -20.41
CA VAL A 368 -24.01 -14.99 -19.71
C VAL A 368 -25.01 -14.42 -20.72
N GLN A 369 -24.51 -13.77 -21.78
CA GLN A 369 -25.34 -13.19 -22.84
C GLN A 369 -26.17 -14.25 -23.57
N ALA A 370 -25.58 -15.41 -23.88
CA ALA A 370 -26.30 -16.53 -24.48
C ALA A 370 -27.45 -17.01 -23.59
N ARG A 371 -27.21 -17.18 -22.28
CA ARG A 371 -28.26 -17.58 -21.32
C ARG A 371 -29.37 -16.56 -21.17
N ILE A 372 -29.05 -15.26 -21.24
CA ILE A 372 -30.08 -14.20 -21.27
C ILE A 372 -30.92 -14.30 -22.54
N ALA A 373 -30.29 -14.59 -23.69
CA ALA A 373 -31.01 -14.74 -24.96
C ALA A 373 -32.01 -15.90 -24.91
N ASP A 374 -31.67 -17.03 -24.28
CA ASP A 374 -32.55 -18.20 -24.13
C ASP A 374 -33.86 -17.88 -23.39
N VAL A 375 -33.83 -16.91 -22.47
CA VAL A 375 -35.01 -16.50 -21.68
C VAL A 375 -35.63 -15.19 -22.16
N ALA A 376 -34.99 -14.46 -23.09
CA ALA A 376 -35.40 -13.12 -23.47
C ALA A 376 -36.84 -13.07 -24.01
N ASP A 377 -37.22 -14.06 -24.81
CA ASP A 377 -38.56 -14.12 -25.42
C ASP A 377 -39.66 -14.43 -24.41
N THR A 378 -39.34 -14.87 -23.18
CA THR A 378 -40.35 -15.17 -22.14
C THR A 378 -40.84 -13.94 -21.38
N ALA A 379 -40.24 -12.77 -21.58
CA ALA A 379 -40.60 -11.53 -20.91
C ALA A 379 -40.89 -10.37 -21.88
N CYS A 380 -41.33 -9.23 -21.36
CA CYS A 380 -41.39 -7.98 -22.12
C CYS A 380 -39.98 -7.39 -22.31
N LYS A 381 -39.83 -6.51 -23.32
CA LYS A 381 -38.52 -5.89 -23.64
C LYS A 381 -37.92 -5.14 -22.45
N ASP A 382 -38.74 -4.41 -21.69
CA ASP A 382 -38.30 -3.68 -20.50
C ASP A 382 -37.81 -4.64 -19.41
N GLY A 383 -38.50 -5.77 -19.22
CA GLY A 383 -38.09 -6.83 -18.30
C GLY A 383 -36.71 -7.37 -18.63
N VAL A 384 -36.45 -7.69 -19.91
CA VAL A 384 -35.13 -8.16 -20.36
C VAL A 384 -34.07 -7.06 -20.22
N TYR A 385 -34.42 -5.80 -20.49
CA TYR A 385 -33.51 -4.66 -20.28
C TYR A 385 -33.11 -4.55 -18.80
N PHE A 386 -34.06 -4.51 -17.86
CA PHE A 386 -33.74 -4.43 -16.44
C PHE A 386 -32.99 -5.66 -15.93
N PHE A 387 -33.26 -6.84 -16.50
CA PHE A 387 -32.53 -8.07 -16.17
C PHE A 387 -31.05 -7.96 -16.60
N ARG A 388 -30.77 -7.42 -17.79
CA ARG A 388 -29.39 -7.12 -18.22
C ARG A 388 -28.71 -6.11 -17.29
N GLN A 389 -29.41 -5.06 -16.88
CA GLN A 389 -28.86 -4.06 -15.96
C GLN A 389 -28.55 -4.64 -14.57
N LEU A 390 -29.40 -5.54 -14.06
CA LEU A 390 -29.16 -6.24 -12.79
C LEU A 390 -27.85 -7.03 -12.83
N ILE A 391 -27.67 -7.84 -13.89
CA ILE A 391 -26.47 -8.66 -14.08
C ILE A 391 -25.24 -7.80 -14.33
N HIS A 392 -25.36 -6.75 -15.14
CA HIS A 392 -24.29 -5.80 -15.41
C HIS A 392 -23.76 -5.15 -14.14
N ARG A 393 -24.65 -4.66 -13.26
CA ARG A 393 -24.25 -4.04 -11.99
C ARG A 393 -23.49 -5.03 -11.11
N ALA A 394 -23.95 -6.27 -11.02
CA ALA A 394 -23.23 -7.33 -10.31
C ALA A 394 -21.84 -7.58 -10.92
N LEU A 395 -21.72 -7.64 -12.25
CA LEU A 395 -20.45 -7.83 -12.96
C LEU A 395 -19.47 -6.69 -12.66
N VAL A 396 -19.89 -5.44 -12.89
CA VAL A 396 -19.05 -4.26 -12.67
C VAL A 396 -18.58 -4.20 -11.23
N LEU A 397 -19.47 -4.43 -10.27
CA LEU A 397 -19.13 -4.36 -8.85
C LEU A 397 -18.04 -5.37 -8.45
N VAL A 398 -18.02 -6.56 -9.03
CA VAL A 398 -16.93 -7.52 -8.82
C VAL A 398 -15.66 -7.11 -9.57
N GLN A 399 -15.77 -6.66 -10.82
CA GLN A 399 -14.62 -6.33 -11.67
C GLN A 399 -13.79 -5.15 -11.16
N VAL A 400 -14.46 -4.11 -10.63
CA VAL A 400 -13.80 -2.87 -10.18
C VAL A 400 -13.22 -2.96 -8.77
N ASN A 401 -13.41 -4.07 -8.08
CA ASN A 401 -12.89 -4.27 -6.74
C ASN A 401 -11.96 -5.48 -6.69
N ALA A 402 -10.95 -5.43 -5.83
CA ALA A 402 -9.97 -6.50 -5.72
C ALA A 402 -10.57 -7.78 -5.12
N VAL A 403 -9.95 -8.92 -5.43
CA VAL A 403 -10.24 -10.21 -4.82
C VAL A 403 -9.85 -10.19 -3.33
N GLY A 404 -10.42 -11.07 -2.50
CA GLY A 404 -10.12 -11.14 -1.05
C GLY A 404 -10.94 -10.18 -0.21
N ALA A 405 -10.35 -9.58 0.82
CA ALA A 405 -11.09 -8.86 1.88
C ALA A 405 -11.32 -7.37 1.69
N PHE A 406 -10.50 -6.70 0.87
CA PHE A 406 -10.48 -5.23 0.83
C PHE A 406 -10.83 -4.67 -0.55
N SER A 407 -11.27 -3.42 -0.64
CA SER A 407 -11.72 -2.81 -1.90
C SER A 407 -10.61 -2.74 -2.96
N ILE A 408 -9.36 -2.76 -2.51
CA ILE A 408 -8.14 -2.79 -3.30
C ILE A 408 -7.28 -4.01 -2.98
N ASP A 409 -6.36 -4.34 -3.88
CA ASP A 409 -5.40 -5.41 -3.69
C ASP A 409 -4.26 -4.91 -2.79
N LEU A 410 -4.32 -5.25 -1.50
CA LEU A 410 -3.35 -4.74 -0.52
C LEU A 410 -1.94 -5.30 -0.73
N VAL A 411 -1.79 -6.48 -1.35
CA VAL A 411 -0.46 -7.03 -1.62
C VAL A 411 0.22 -6.23 -2.72
N GLN A 412 -0.47 -5.96 -3.83
CA GLN A 412 0.04 -5.08 -4.87
C GLN A 412 0.25 -3.64 -4.38
N ALA A 413 -0.63 -3.12 -3.53
CA ALA A 413 -0.45 -1.80 -2.91
C ALA A 413 0.79 -1.75 -2.00
N MET A 414 1.02 -2.80 -1.20
CA MET A 414 2.23 -2.89 -0.38
C MET A 414 3.48 -2.88 -1.24
N TYR A 415 3.50 -3.61 -2.36
CA TYR A 415 4.62 -3.56 -3.30
C TYR A 415 4.92 -2.15 -3.83
N ARG A 416 3.90 -1.37 -4.19
CA ARG A 416 4.09 0.02 -4.64
C ARG A 416 4.61 0.90 -3.51
N GLN A 417 4.11 0.72 -2.29
CA GLN A 417 4.65 1.44 -1.13
C GLN A 417 6.11 1.07 -0.84
N LEU A 418 6.53 -0.18 -1.08
CA LEU A 418 7.94 -0.58 -0.91
C LEU A 418 8.88 0.18 -1.85
N ASP A 419 8.43 0.64 -3.03
CA ASP A 419 9.23 1.53 -3.88
C ASP A 419 9.49 2.87 -3.19
N PHE A 420 8.46 3.47 -2.57
CA PHE A 420 8.62 4.70 -1.80
C PHE A 420 9.55 4.50 -0.60
N VAL A 421 9.41 3.37 0.11
CA VAL A 421 10.31 2.96 1.20
C VAL A 421 11.78 2.89 0.73
N GLN A 422 12.04 2.32 -0.45
CA GLN A 422 13.38 2.23 -1.04
C GLN A 422 13.99 3.57 -1.44
N LYS A 423 13.18 4.62 -1.61
CA LYS A 423 13.66 5.99 -1.92
C LYS A 423 13.94 6.81 -0.65
N VAL A 424 13.16 6.61 0.41
CA VAL A 424 13.26 7.40 1.66
C VAL A 424 14.25 6.79 2.65
N CYS A 425 14.18 5.47 2.88
CA CYS A 425 14.92 4.83 3.96
C CYS A 425 16.44 4.70 3.79
N PRO A 426 17.06 4.78 2.59
CA PRO A 426 18.52 4.76 2.48
C PRO A 426 19.24 5.89 3.23
N ASN A 427 18.59 7.05 3.42
CA ASN A 427 19.12 8.20 4.14
C ASN A 427 18.17 8.67 5.25
N VAL A 428 17.63 7.70 6.00
CA VAL A 428 16.64 7.90 7.06
C VAL A 428 17.07 8.94 8.10
N GLU A 429 18.37 9.09 8.37
CA GLU A 429 18.91 10.07 9.32
C GLU A 429 18.56 11.50 8.92
N TYR A 430 18.55 11.80 7.61
CA TYR A 430 18.07 13.09 7.09
C TYR A 430 16.58 13.28 7.35
N TRP A 431 15.77 12.25 7.09
CA TRP A 431 14.32 12.29 7.25
C TRP A 431 13.82 12.23 8.69
N LEU A 432 14.68 11.90 9.66
CA LEU A 432 14.37 11.96 11.09
C LEU A 432 14.73 13.31 11.73
N ASN A 433 15.41 14.19 11.01
CA ASN A 433 15.79 15.50 11.52
C ASN A 433 14.59 16.46 11.65
N ASP A 434 14.46 17.12 12.79
CA ASP A 434 13.33 17.99 13.12
C ASP A 434 13.18 19.17 12.14
N ASP A 435 14.28 19.82 11.75
CA ASP A 435 14.26 20.98 10.84
C ASP A 435 13.84 20.56 9.42
N VAL A 436 14.35 19.41 8.94
CA VAL A 436 13.96 18.83 7.65
C VAL A 436 12.45 18.57 7.63
N LEU A 437 11.91 17.95 8.67
CA LEU A 437 10.50 17.60 8.76
C LEU A 437 9.60 18.82 8.96
N ALA A 438 10.02 19.79 9.80
CA ALA A 438 9.31 21.05 9.97
C ALA A 438 9.17 21.78 8.64
N THR A 439 10.23 21.83 7.84
CA THR A 439 10.19 22.41 6.49
C THR A 439 9.31 21.61 5.53
N SER A 440 9.38 20.28 5.58
CA SER A 440 8.55 19.39 4.75
C SER A 440 7.05 19.64 5.01
N LEU A 441 6.66 19.85 6.27
CA LEU A 441 5.28 20.18 6.67
C LEU A 441 4.84 21.57 6.17
N VAL A 442 5.73 22.57 6.18
CA VAL A 442 5.45 23.88 5.57
C VAL A 442 5.20 23.74 4.07
N ARG A 443 6.06 22.98 3.37
CA ARG A 443 5.92 22.72 1.94
C ARG A 443 4.67 21.91 1.62
N TYR A 444 4.29 20.95 2.46
CA TYR A 444 3.03 20.21 2.32
C TYR A 444 1.81 21.14 2.45
N ARG A 445 1.83 22.08 3.40
CA ARG A 445 0.77 23.09 3.49
C ARG A 445 0.69 24.00 2.26
N GLN A 446 1.85 24.39 1.71
CA GLN A 446 1.93 25.12 0.44
C GLN A 446 1.39 24.29 -0.74
N PHE A 447 1.61 22.97 -0.71
CA PHE A 447 1.07 22.05 -1.72
C PHE A 447 -0.45 21.95 -1.66
N ILE A 448 -1.04 21.85 -0.46
CA ILE A 448 -2.51 21.89 -0.29
C ILE A 448 -3.09 23.18 -0.88
N GLU A 449 -2.43 24.32 -0.65
CA GLU A 449 -2.83 25.59 -1.24
C GLU A 449 -2.70 25.59 -2.78
N ALA A 450 -1.62 25.02 -3.32
CA ALA A 450 -1.47 24.86 -4.76
C ALA A 450 -2.60 24.00 -5.35
N VAL A 451 -2.96 22.89 -4.69
CA VAL A 451 -4.10 22.03 -5.07
C VAL A 451 -5.42 22.81 -5.05
N ARG A 452 -5.60 23.74 -4.11
CA ARG A 452 -6.79 24.60 -4.03
C ARG A 452 -6.88 25.59 -5.20
N THR A 453 -5.74 26.08 -5.68
CA THR A 453 -5.67 27.15 -6.71
C THR A 453 -5.46 26.64 -8.15
N LYS A 454 -5.15 25.36 -8.33
CA LYS A 454 -4.90 24.78 -9.66
C LYS A 454 -6.13 24.82 -10.56
N LYS A 455 -5.92 24.67 -11.87
CA LYS A 455 -7.04 24.54 -12.81
C LYS A 455 -7.68 23.16 -12.71
N ALA A 456 -8.99 23.07 -13.02
CA ALA A 456 -9.68 21.79 -13.08
C ALA A 456 -8.99 20.85 -14.10
N GLY A 457 -8.79 19.59 -13.71
CA GLY A 457 -8.08 18.59 -14.52
C GLY A 457 -6.56 18.65 -14.47
N GLU A 458 -5.96 19.67 -13.83
CA GLU A 458 -4.50 19.75 -13.69
C GLU A 458 -4.01 18.76 -12.63
N MET A 459 -3.01 17.94 -12.97
CA MET A 459 -2.34 17.04 -12.03
C MET A 459 -1.15 17.77 -11.40
N LEU A 460 -1.03 17.70 -10.08
CA LEU A 460 0.14 18.18 -9.36
C LEU A 460 0.97 17.00 -8.89
N VAL A 461 2.28 17.09 -9.05
CA VAL A 461 3.21 16.00 -8.69
C VAL A 461 4.03 16.45 -7.48
N PRO A 462 3.91 15.77 -6.33
CA PRO A 462 4.65 16.13 -5.13
C PRO A 462 6.15 15.86 -5.27
N THR A 463 6.96 16.63 -4.54
CA THR A 463 8.32 16.22 -4.17
C THR A 463 8.28 15.22 -3.02
N ILE A 464 9.33 14.41 -2.85
CA ILE A 464 9.35 13.30 -1.89
C ILE A 464 9.07 13.74 -0.45
N ASP A 465 9.51 14.95 -0.04
CA ASP A 465 9.24 15.52 1.28
C ASP A 465 7.76 15.90 1.48
N ILE A 466 7.12 16.42 0.43
CA ILE A 466 5.69 16.74 0.42
C ILE A 466 4.89 15.44 0.46
N ASP A 467 5.31 14.44 -0.32
CA ASP A 467 4.65 13.15 -0.39
C ASP A 467 4.79 12.38 0.93
N LEU A 468 5.95 12.45 1.59
CA LEU A 468 6.17 11.88 2.92
C LEU A 468 5.22 12.48 3.98
N ALA A 469 5.09 13.81 4.00
CA ALA A 469 4.15 14.50 4.88
C ALA A 469 2.69 14.16 4.52
N TRP A 470 2.39 14.00 3.23
CA TRP A 470 1.07 13.63 2.75
C TRP A 470 0.70 12.19 3.15
N HIS A 471 1.59 11.21 2.94
CA HIS A 471 1.44 9.83 3.39
C HIS A 471 1.15 9.78 4.89
N THR A 472 1.96 10.50 5.67
CA THR A 472 1.76 10.61 7.13
C THR A 472 0.37 11.12 7.46
N HIS A 473 -0.09 12.20 6.80
CA HIS A 473 -1.43 12.74 7.03
C HIS A 473 -2.53 11.72 6.68
N MET A 474 -2.38 10.95 5.60
CA MET A 474 -3.35 9.91 5.21
C MET A 474 -3.48 8.78 6.24
N THR A 475 -2.43 8.51 7.02
CA THR A 475 -2.51 7.57 8.18
C THR A 475 -3.36 8.06 9.34
N MET A 476 -3.91 9.27 9.24
CA MET A 476 -4.88 9.87 10.16
C MET A 476 -6.22 10.12 9.42
N PRO A 477 -6.97 9.08 8.99
CA PRO A 477 -8.08 9.26 8.04
C PRO A 477 -9.15 10.29 8.46
N PRO A 478 -9.61 10.33 9.73
CA PRO A 478 -10.59 11.34 10.17
C PRO A 478 -10.08 12.78 10.05
N GLU A 479 -8.81 13.01 10.40
CA GLU A 479 -8.11 14.29 10.32
C GLU A 479 -7.88 14.68 8.86
N TYR A 480 -7.40 13.72 8.06
CA TYR A 480 -7.12 13.88 6.64
C TYR A 480 -8.34 14.26 5.83
N ILE A 481 -9.45 13.53 5.99
CA ILE A 481 -10.71 13.81 5.30
C ILE A 481 -11.21 15.19 5.72
N ARG A 482 -11.17 15.52 7.01
CA ARG A 482 -11.63 16.82 7.50
C ARG A 482 -10.78 17.97 6.97
N CYS A 483 -9.46 17.81 6.93
CA CYS A 483 -8.54 18.80 6.39
C CYS A 483 -8.80 18.98 4.89
N SER A 484 -8.78 17.90 4.11
CA SER A 484 -8.93 17.93 2.65
C SER A 484 -10.29 18.51 2.24
N SER A 485 -11.40 18.02 2.81
CA SER A 485 -12.73 18.55 2.52
C SER A 485 -12.88 20.02 2.89
N LYS A 486 -12.18 20.52 3.92
CA LYS A 486 -12.24 21.93 4.33
C LYS A 486 -11.32 22.82 3.49
N ALA A 487 -10.12 22.36 3.16
CA ALA A 487 -9.10 23.14 2.49
C ALA A 487 -9.30 23.16 0.97
N VAL A 488 -9.63 22.02 0.36
CA VAL A 488 -9.74 21.87 -1.11
C VAL A 488 -11.14 21.47 -1.59
N GLY A 489 -12.03 21.03 -0.68
CA GLY A 489 -13.43 20.69 -1.01
C GLY A 489 -13.69 19.23 -1.40
N PHE A 490 -12.63 18.44 -1.54
CA PHE A 490 -12.64 17.01 -1.86
C PHE A 490 -11.52 16.31 -1.07
N VAL A 491 -11.56 14.99 -0.98
CA VAL A 491 -10.45 14.18 -0.45
C VAL A 491 -9.40 14.06 -1.55
N MET A 492 -8.19 14.55 -1.31
CA MET A 492 -7.13 14.40 -2.30
C MET A 492 -6.79 12.91 -2.40
N ASP A 493 -6.94 12.34 -3.59
CA ASP A 493 -6.66 10.93 -3.80
C ASP A 493 -5.17 10.72 -4.11
N HIS A 494 -4.60 9.67 -3.57
CA HIS A 494 -3.21 9.27 -3.81
C HIS A 494 -3.22 8.08 -4.78
N ASP A 495 -3.42 8.41 -6.06
CA ASP A 495 -3.30 7.44 -7.15
C ASP A 495 -1.82 7.24 -7.49
N ASP A 496 -1.25 6.16 -6.96
CA ASP A 496 0.13 5.76 -7.17
C ASP A 496 0.34 4.92 -8.44
N THR A 497 -0.68 4.82 -9.30
CA THR A 497 -0.65 4.01 -10.54
C THR A 497 -0.30 4.79 -11.81
N VAL A 498 -0.03 6.09 -11.68
CA VAL A 498 0.24 6.99 -12.81
C VAL A 498 1.65 6.77 -13.40
N ALA A 499 1.74 6.68 -14.73
CA ALA A 499 3.00 6.43 -15.45
C ALA A 499 3.99 7.61 -15.43
N GLY A 500 5.29 7.31 -15.55
CA GLY A 500 6.41 8.27 -15.43
C GLY A 500 6.45 9.42 -16.46
N PRO A 501 6.20 9.19 -17.76
CA PRO A 501 6.18 10.25 -18.76
C PRO A 501 5.13 11.33 -18.47
N SER A 502 3.96 10.95 -17.97
CA SER A 502 2.93 11.90 -17.50
C SER A 502 3.38 12.69 -16.27
N LEU A 503 4.13 12.06 -15.35
CA LEU A 503 4.62 12.72 -14.13
C LEU A 503 5.66 13.80 -14.43
N THR A 504 6.51 13.63 -15.44
CA THR A 504 7.53 14.64 -15.77
C THR A 504 6.92 15.96 -16.26
N THR A 505 5.96 15.88 -17.18
CA THR A 505 5.23 17.05 -17.68
C THR A 505 4.39 17.69 -16.56
N ALA A 506 3.70 16.87 -15.76
CA ALA A 506 2.91 17.37 -14.63
C ALA A 506 3.80 18.01 -13.53
N PHE A 507 5.01 17.51 -13.31
CA PHE A 507 5.98 18.12 -12.39
C PHE A 507 6.46 19.48 -12.89
N ALA A 508 6.74 19.62 -14.19
CA ALA A 508 7.07 20.92 -14.77
C ALA A 508 5.93 21.94 -14.62
N ALA A 509 4.68 21.50 -14.84
CA ALA A 509 3.49 22.33 -14.58
C ALA A 509 3.37 22.70 -13.09
N THR A 510 3.61 21.74 -12.19
CA THR A 510 3.61 21.96 -10.73
C THR A 510 4.65 23.00 -10.32
N ARG A 511 5.86 22.96 -10.89
CA ARG A 511 6.89 23.99 -10.66
C ARG A 511 6.44 25.38 -11.09
N GLY A 512 5.81 25.48 -12.27
CA GLY A 512 5.28 26.73 -12.79
C GLY A 512 4.18 27.32 -11.90
N LEU A 513 3.20 26.49 -11.54
CA LEU A 513 2.12 26.87 -10.63
C LEU A 513 2.68 27.31 -9.28
N TRP A 514 3.53 26.50 -8.66
CA TRP A 514 4.14 26.81 -7.37
C TRP A 514 4.89 28.13 -7.36
N SER A 515 5.71 28.40 -8.39
CA SER A 515 6.43 29.66 -8.51
C SER A 515 5.47 30.85 -8.58
N SER A 516 4.34 30.70 -9.27
CA SER A 516 3.31 31.76 -9.35
C SER A 516 2.51 31.93 -8.06
N THR A 517 2.22 30.84 -7.34
CA THR A 517 1.41 30.85 -6.11
C THR A 517 2.21 31.32 -4.89
N HIS A 518 3.47 30.89 -4.77
CA HIS A 518 4.28 31.06 -3.56
C HIS A 518 5.48 32.00 -3.72
N GLY A 519 5.80 32.42 -4.95
CA GLY A 519 6.95 33.30 -5.22
C GLY A 519 8.32 32.66 -4.92
N ALA A 520 8.37 31.33 -4.81
CA ALA A 520 9.57 30.56 -4.48
C ALA A 520 9.76 29.42 -5.48
N ALA A 521 10.98 28.90 -5.62
CA ALA A 521 11.22 27.72 -6.43
C ALA A 521 10.58 26.48 -5.77
N TYR A 522 9.87 25.67 -6.56
CA TYR A 522 9.28 24.42 -6.05
C TYR A 522 10.34 23.41 -5.62
N SER A 523 11.40 23.35 -6.42
CA SER A 523 12.51 22.43 -6.24
C SER A 523 13.77 23.05 -6.83
N GLN A 524 14.91 22.83 -6.16
CA GLN A 524 16.24 23.17 -6.67
C GLN A 524 16.73 22.15 -7.70
N TYR A 525 15.93 21.13 -8.02
CA TYR A 525 16.23 20.08 -8.97
C TYR A 525 16.60 20.63 -10.36
N ASN A 526 17.84 20.38 -10.75
CA ASN A 526 18.43 20.67 -12.05
C ASN A 526 18.79 19.36 -12.80
N SER A 527 17.92 18.35 -12.72
CA SER A 527 17.91 17.06 -13.44
C SER A 527 19.15 16.15 -13.48
N LYS A 528 20.39 16.63 -13.34
CA LYS A 528 21.58 15.79 -13.44
C LYS A 528 22.34 15.66 -12.13
N ASP A 529 22.56 16.77 -11.42
CA ASP A 529 23.48 16.78 -10.26
C ASP A 529 22.78 16.94 -8.90
N PHE A 530 21.46 17.21 -8.91
CA PHE A 530 20.72 17.39 -7.67
C PHE A 530 20.74 16.13 -6.80
N GLY A 531 21.18 16.30 -5.55
CA GLY A 531 21.28 15.22 -4.57
C GLY A 531 22.43 14.25 -4.79
N LEU A 532 23.34 14.52 -5.73
CA LEU A 532 24.48 13.67 -6.05
C LEU A 532 25.64 13.91 -5.07
N PHE A 533 26.13 12.84 -4.43
CA PHE A 533 27.27 12.89 -3.50
C PHE A 533 28.19 11.68 -3.72
N ALA A 534 29.46 11.81 -3.32
CA ALA A 534 30.31 10.64 -3.12
C ALA A 534 29.91 9.95 -1.81
N ALA A 535 29.91 8.61 -1.79
CA ALA A 535 29.44 7.84 -0.64
C ALA A 535 30.22 8.17 0.65
N LYS A 536 31.52 8.49 0.54
CA LYS A 536 32.36 8.93 1.67
C LYS A 536 31.87 10.22 2.35
N ASP A 537 31.17 11.09 1.62
CA ASP A 537 30.73 12.39 2.13
C ASP A 537 29.35 12.30 2.82
N VAL A 538 28.67 11.15 2.69
CA VAL A 538 27.33 10.89 3.25
C VAL A 538 27.31 9.68 4.17
N ARG A 539 28.43 9.42 4.86
CA ARG A 539 28.56 8.29 5.81
C ARG A 539 27.59 8.35 6.99
N PHE A 540 26.95 9.49 7.22
CA PHE A 540 25.83 9.59 8.15
C PHE A 540 24.63 8.73 7.75
N ALA A 541 24.46 8.44 6.45
CA ALA A 541 23.42 7.56 5.93
C ALA A 541 23.88 6.10 6.03
N HIS A 542 23.49 5.43 7.11
CA HIS A 542 24.10 4.14 7.46
C HIS A 542 23.86 3.05 6.42
N ALA A 543 22.70 3.06 5.78
CA ALA A 543 22.38 2.10 4.72
C ALA A 543 23.33 2.20 3.50
N LEU A 544 24.07 3.31 3.37
CA LEU A 544 25.03 3.55 2.29
C LEU A 544 26.50 3.34 2.74
N SER A 545 26.73 3.00 4.01
CA SER A 545 28.07 2.90 4.61
C SER A 545 28.95 1.83 3.96
N GLN A 546 28.34 0.78 3.39
CA GLN A 546 29.04 -0.34 2.77
C GLN A 546 29.48 -0.06 1.32
N LEU A 547 29.05 1.06 0.74
CA LEU A 547 29.44 1.46 -0.61
C LEU A 547 30.88 1.98 -0.62
N ALA A 548 31.62 1.68 -1.70
CA ALA A 548 32.97 2.19 -1.91
C ALA A 548 33.02 3.72 -1.80
N ASP A 549 34.12 4.28 -1.28
CA ASP A 549 34.25 5.72 -0.99
C ASP A 549 34.00 6.63 -2.20
N ASP A 550 34.36 6.16 -3.39
CA ASP A 550 34.21 6.83 -4.68
C ASP A 550 32.87 6.52 -5.38
N ALA A 551 32.06 5.63 -4.81
CA ALA A 551 30.73 5.34 -5.35
C ALA A 551 29.86 6.60 -5.32
N THR A 552 29.16 6.84 -6.41
CA THR A 552 28.24 7.97 -6.54
C THR A 552 26.86 7.55 -6.07
N VAL A 553 26.27 8.34 -5.18
CA VAL A 553 24.93 8.10 -4.63
C VAL A 553 24.04 9.33 -4.83
N VAL A 554 22.75 9.10 -5.01
CA VAL A 554 21.74 10.16 -5.02
C VAL A 554 20.90 10.04 -3.76
N LEU A 555 20.92 11.07 -2.93
CA LEU A 555 20.07 11.12 -1.74
C LEU A 555 18.69 11.66 -2.11
N SER A 556 17.65 11.10 -1.50
CA SER A 556 16.34 11.76 -1.50
C SER A 556 16.37 12.90 -0.48
N LEU A 557 16.15 14.13 -0.95
CA LEU A 557 16.18 15.36 -0.16
C LEU A 557 14.91 16.19 -0.37
N ILE A 558 14.71 17.23 0.44
CA ILE A 558 13.65 18.22 0.20
C ILE A 558 13.73 18.74 -1.24
N GLY A 559 12.62 18.68 -1.96
CA GLY A 559 12.54 19.10 -3.36
C GLY A 559 12.85 18.01 -4.39
N THR A 560 13.28 16.81 -3.99
CA THR A 560 13.49 15.70 -4.94
C THR A 560 12.15 15.30 -5.57
N PRO A 561 12.03 15.18 -6.90
CA PRO A 561 10.80 14.66 -7.51
C PRO A 561 10.50 13.24 -7.01
N VAL A 562 9.25 12.94 -6.65
CA VAL A 562 8.86 11.62 -6.11
C VAL A 562 9.15 10.44 -7.06
N PHE A 563 9.16 10.72 -8.37
CA PHE A 563 9.46 9.76 -9.44
C PHE A 563 10.95 9.67 -9.78
N ASP A 564 11.86 10.39 -9.09
CA ASP A 564 13.30 10.28 -9.32
C ASP A 564 13.83 8.94 -8.80
N HIS A 565 13.89 7.97 -9.71
CA HIS A 565 14.32 6.60 -9.43
C HIS A 565 15.80 6.49 -9.01
N ARG A 566 16.63 7.52 -9.27
CA ARG A 566 18.07 7.49 -8.95
C ARG A 566 18.33 7.46 -7.44
N THR A 567 17.34 7.87 -6.65
CA THR A 567 17.37 7.83 -5.17
C THR A 567 17.36 6.41 -4.59
N ARG A 568 17.07 5.39 -5.41
CA ARG A 568 17.21 3.98 -5.02
C ARG A 568 18.68 3.61 -4.93
N VAL A 569 19.00 2.71 -3.99
CA VAL A 569 20.35 2.12 -3.94
C VAL A 569 20.45 1.04 -5.01
N ASN A 570 20.99 1.41 -6.17
CA ASN A 570 21.16 0.50 -7.31
C ASN A 570 21.95 -0.75 -6.93
N ALA A 571 21.53 -1.90 -7.46
CA ALA A 571 22.13 -3.21 -7.21
C ALA A 571 22.15 -3.63 -5.73
N SER A 572 21.40 -2.93 -4.87
CA SER A 572 21.13 -3.40 -3.52
C SER A 572 20.22 -4.62 -3.56
N HIS A 573 20.22 -5.37 -2.46
CA HIS A 573 19.33 -6.52 -2.30
C HIS A 573 17.85 -6.14 -2.43
N GLY A 574 17.45 -5.01 -1.83
CA GLY A 574 16.08 -4.47 -1.95
C GLY A 574 15.71 -4.10 -3.40
N ASP A 575 16.62 -3.46 -4.13
CA ASP A 575 16.46 -3.12 -5.55
C ASP A 575 16.25 -4.40 -6.40
N ALA A 576 17.05 -5.44 -6.17
CA ALA A 576 16.90 -6.72 -6.87
C ALA A 576 15.53 -7.39 -6.61
N LEU A 577 15.03 -7.35 -5.37
CA LEU A 577 13.69 -7.85 -5.05
C LEU A 577 12.59 -7.09 -5.79
N MET A 578 12.65 -5.76 -5.81
CA MET A 578 11.63 -4.94 -6.47
C MET A 578 11.61 -5.13 -7.99
N GLN A 579 12.79 -5.23 -8.62
CA GLN A 579 12.91 -5.49 -10.05
C GLN A 579 12.37 -6.87 -10.43
N ALA A 580 12.68 -7.90 -9.63
CA ALA A 580 12.18 -9.26 -9.84
C ALA A 580 10.66 -9.37 -9.68
N SER A 581 10.04 -8.48 -8.90
CA SER A 581 8.59 -8.35 -8.76
C SER A 581 7.92 -7.49 -9.82
N GLY A 582 8.66 -6.99 -10.83
CA GLY A 582 8.09 -6.21 -11.93
C GLY A 582 7.55 -4.84 -11.54
N ILE A 583 7.84 -4.37 -10.31
CA ILE A 583 7.37 -3.05 -9.81
C ILE A 583 7.99 -1.92 -10.63
N TYR A 584 9.24 -2.10 -11.05
CA TYR A 584 9.91 -1.29 -12.04
C TYR A 584 10.93 -2.14 -12.79
N THR A 585 11.29 -1.72 -14.01
CA THR A 585 12.35 -2.36 -14.79
C THR A 585 13.46 -1.33 -14.98
N THR A 586 14.62 -1.54 -14.37
CA THR A 586 15.81 -0.75 -14.72
C THR A 586 16.45 -1.40 -15.94
N LYS A 587 16.60 -0.66 -17.03
CA LYS A 587 17.58 -1.02 -18.06
C LYS A 587 18.92 -0.41 -17.67
N GLY A 588 19.67 -1.12 -16.83
CA GLY A 588 21.12 -0.94 -16.63
C GLY A 588 21.56 0.06 -15.54
N PRO A 589 22.85 0.04 -15.17
CA PRO A 589 23.44 1.00 -14.24
C PRO A 589 23.38 2.41 -14.82
N VAL A 590 23.14 3.40 -13.96
CA VAL A 590 23.16 4.83 -14.29
C VAL A 590 24.50 5.18 -14.94
N THR A 591 24.50 5.46 -16.23
CA THR A 591 25.64 6.12 -16.86
C THR A 591 25.40 7.62 -16.88
N GLN A 592 26.47 8.38 -16.62
CA GLN A 592 26.45 9.84 -16.57
C GLN A 592 25.94 10.39 -17.91
N GLY A 593 24.68 10.84 -17.95
CA GLY A 593 24.04 11.35 -19.17
C GLY A 593 22.78 10.63 -19.64
N ASP A 594 22.29 9.61 -18.93
CA ASP A 594 21.07 8.91 -19.32
C ASP A 594 19.80 9.79 -19.24
N ASN A 595 19.10 9.90 -20.37
CA ASN A 595 17.80 10.56 -20.52
C ASN A 595 16.62 9.59 -20.25
N ASN A 596 16.87 8.42 -19.65
CA ASN A 596 15.85 7.41 -19.42
C ASN A 596 14.99 7.77 -18.20
N VAL A 597 13.89 8.46 -18.46
CA VAL A 597 12.81 8.72 -17.50
C VAL A 597 11.73 7.67 -17.71
N ASP A 598 12.04 6.41 -17.41
CA ASP A 598 11.07 5.33 -17.57
C ASP A 598 10.69 4.69 -16.24
N THR A 599 9.37 4.56 -16.08
CA THR A 599 8.57 3.96 -15.00
C THR A 599 8.22 4.87 -13.81
N GLY A 600 6.94 5.28 -13.79
CA GLY A 600 6.26 5.72 -12.56
C GLY A 600 5.88 4.50 -11.72
N CYS A 601 5.39 4.71 -10.50
CA CYS A 601 5.24 3.68 -9.46
C CYS A 601 4.24 2.54 -9.74
N ALA A 602 3.64 2.43 -10.93
CA ALA A 602 2.95 1.21 -11.33
C ALA A 602 2.86 1.04 -12.86
N LEU A 603 3.25 -0.13 -13.35
CA LEU A 603 2.60 -0.78 -14.48
C LEU A 603 1.95 -2.08 -13.97
N GLY A 604 1.01 -1.93 -13.03
CA GLY A 604 0.08 -3.00 -12.64
C GLY A 604 -1.24 -2.75 -13.37
N GLY A 605 -1.46 -3.49 -14.46
CA GLY A 605 -2.55 -3.23 -15.39
C GLY A 605 -3.94 -3.37 -14.80
N CYS A 606 -4.67 -2.25 -14.75
CA CYS A 606 -6.12 -2.22 -14.91
C CYS A 606 -6.42 -1.45 -16.22
N GLY A 607 -5.99 -2.04 -17.33
CA GLY A 607 -6.28 -1.52 -18.67
C GLY A 607 -7.77 -1.57 -18.98
N GLU A 608 -8.22 -0.55 -19.71
CA GLU A 608 -9.55 -0.34 -20.28
C GLU A 608 -10.41 -1.60 -20.39
N THR A 609 -11.45 -1.68 -19.55
CA THR A 609 -12.44 -2.74 -19.62
C THR A 609 -13.21 -2.64 -20.94
N GLY A 610 -13.52 -3.80 -21.55
CA GLY A 610 -14.37 -3.95 -22.73
C GLY A 610 -15.83 -3.48 -22.56
N LEU A 611 -16.08 -2.56 -21.63
CA LEU A 611 -17.36 -1.94 -21.25
C LEU A 611 -18.13 -1.38 -22.45
N MET A 612 -17.42 -0.85 -23.45
CA MET A 612 -18.00 -0.25 -24.66
C MET A 612 -18.54 -1.28 -25.66
N LYS A 613 -18.07 -2.53 -25.63
CA LYS A 613 -18.60 -3.62 -26.49
C LYS A 613 -19.86 -4.26 -25.95
N LEU A 614 -20.09 -4.18 -24.63
CA LEU A 614 -21.22 -4.84 -23.95
C LEU A 614 -22.59 -4.27 -24.35
N LEU A 615 -22.64 -3.00 -24.76
CA LEU A 615 -23.91 -2.28 -24.84
C LEU A 615 -24.55 -2.26 -26.23
N GLY A 616 -23.80 -2.35 -27.34
CA GLY A 616 -24.36 -2.03 -28.66
C GLY A 616 -24.98 -0.61 -28.73
N ILE A 617 -24.71 0.25 -27.74
CA ILE A 617 -25.20 1.61 -27.61
C ILE A 617 -24.17 2.53 -28.27
N LYS A 618 -24.53 3.12 -29.40
CA LYS A 618 -23.75 4.17 -30.07
C LYS A 618 -23.97 5.51 -29.36
N HIS A 619 -23.27 5.77 -28.27
CA HIS A 619 -23.13 7.14 -27.77
C HIS A 619 -21.66 7.48 -27.56
N LYS A 620 -21.17 8.46 -28.34
CA LYS A 620 -19.89 9.12 -28.12
C LYS A 620 -20.00 9.91 -26.81
N VAL A 621 -19.19 9.55 -25.82
CA VAL A 621 -18.93 10.41 -24.66
C VAL A 621 -18.16 11.63 -25.18
N ARG A 622 -18.67 12.82 -24.88
CA ARG A 622 -18.02 14.12 -25.12
C ARG A 622 -17.45 14.63 -23.82
#